data_AF-A0AA86T1E1-F1
#
_entry.id   AF-A0AA86T1E1-F1
#
_cell.length_a   1.000
_cell.length_b   1.000
_cell.length_c   1.000
_cell.angle_alpha   90.00
_cell.angle_beta   90.00
_cell.angle_gamma   90.00
#
_symmetry.space_group_name_H-M   'P 1'
#
loop_
_entity.id
_entity.type
_entity.pdbx_description
1 polymer ?
#
loop_
_entity_poly.entity_id
_entity_poly.type
_entity_poly.pdbx_seq_one_letter_code
_entity_poly.pdbx_strand_id
1 'polypeptide(L)'
;MAGKNPGSFQAFRDLVQLLLGNTVIPAHAAVRLIKGPRPNVYVLGGYQGPTDPVELNDGRFLRVTMTLFWVSTKDGDRVKVETSNFQYQMDKLGDRWICRYDYIREAPDQHPSTHLHVRGSLTEDCLSGDFPLERVHFPTNRVSIEAVIRLLIEQFKVTSNTPEEIWRPLLAETEAAFMQIAHKSLSGPAT
;
A
#
# COMPACT_ATOMS: atom_id res chain seq x y z
N MET A 1 0.92 -32.46 -1.40
CA MET A 1 1.67 -31.21 -1.65
C MET A 1 0.86 -30.37 -2.61
N ALA A 2 0.07 -29.42 -2.11
CA ALA A 2 -0.63 -28.46 -2.97
C ALA A 2 0.44 -27.53 -3.55
N GLY A 3 0.72 -27.67 -4.84
CA GLY A 3 1.74 -26.86 -5.51
C GLY A 3 1.40 -25.37 -5.45
N LYS A 4 2.43 -24.53 -5.48
CA LYS A 4 2.34 -23.07 -5.68
C LYS A 4 1.26 -22.77 -6.72
N ASN A 5 0.15 -22.14 -6.32
CA ASN A 5 -0.89 -21.76 -7.26
C ASN A 5 -0.50 -20.41 -7.88
N PRO A 6 0.00 -20.34 -9.13
CA PRO A 6 0.45 -19.09 -9.73
C PRO A 6 -0.65 -18.00 -9.76
N GLY A 7 -1.92 -18.41 -9.67
CA GLY A 7 -3.08 -17.54 -9.60
C GLY A 7 -3.16 -16.67 -8.34
N SER A 8 -2.46 -16.97 -7.24
CA SER A 8 -2.61 -16.17 -6.01
C SER A 8 -2.03 -14.76 -6.12
N PHE A 9 -0.93 -14.54 -6.86
CA PHE A 9 -0.48 -13.18 -7.14
C PHE A 9 -1.51 -12.43 -7.99
N GLN A 10 -2.00 -13.11 -9.03
CA GLN A 10 -2.97 -12.55 -9.95
C GLN A 10 -4.27 -12.16 -9.23
N ALA A 11 -4.78 -13.01 -8.34
CA ALA A 11 -5.91 -12.71 -7.48
C ALA A 11 -5.65 -11.51 -6.55
N PHE A 12 -4.44 -11.39 -5.98
CA PHE A 12 -4.07 -10.21 -5.19
C PHE A 12 -4.09 -8.93 -6.02
N ARG A 13 -3.54 -8.96 -7.25
CA ARG A 13 -3.60 -7.83 -8.17
C ARG A 13 -5.04 -7.46 -8.53
N ASP A 14 -5.87 -8.46 -8.82
CA ASP A 14 -7.27 -8.25 -9.20
C ASP A 14 -8.07 -7.64 -8.05
N LEU A 15 -7.80 -8.05 -6.81
CA LEU A 15 -8.37 -7.42 -5.63
C LEU A 15 -7.97 -5.94 -5.54
N VAL A 16 -6.68 -5.61 -5.63
CA VAL A 16 -6.24 -4.19 -5.57
C VAL A 16 -6.83 -3.38 -6.72
N GLN A 17 -6.89 -3.93 -7.93
CA GLN A 17 -7.52 -3.30 -9.08
C GLN A 17 -9.03 -3.08 -8.86
N LEU A 18 -9.73 -4.06 -8.29
CA LEU A 18 -11.15 -3.97 -7.96
C LEU A 18 -11.40 -2.84 -6.96
N LEU A 19 -10.61 -2.79 -5.89
CA LEU A 19 -10.74 -1.76 -4.85
C LEU A 19 -10.52 -0.38 -5.44
N LEU A 20 -9.40 -0.15 -6.14
CA LEU A 20 -9.08 1.14 -6.73
C LEU A 20 -10.11 1.53 -7.82
N GLY A 21 -10.46 0.60 -8.71
CA GLY A 21 -11.37 0.84 -9.84
C GLY A 21 -12.81 1.11 -9.42
N ASN A 22 -13.27 0.58 -8.29
CA ASN A 22 -14.58 0.94 -7.73
C ASN A 22 -14.55 2.23 -6.90
N THR A 23 -13.37 2.81 -6.67
CA THR A 23 -13.20 3.95 -5.77
C THR A 23 -12.53 5.13 -6.45
N VAL A 24 -11.20 5.20 -6.48
CA VAL A 24 -10.48 6.48 -6.64
C VAL A 24 -9.74 6.65 -7.96
N ILE A 25 -9.69 5.61 -8.82
CA ILE A 25 -8.96 5.70 -10.11
C ILE A 25 -9.93 5.70 -11.30
N PRO A 26 -9.62 6.40 -12.40
CA PRO A 26 -10.45 6.40 -13.60
C PRO A 26 -10.37 5.06 -14.35
N ALA A 27 -11.30 4.80 -15.27
CA ALA A 27 -11.41 3.52 -15.99
C ALA A 27 -10.18 3.15 -16.83
N HIS A 28 -9.37 4.13 -17.26
CA HIS A 28 -8.13 3.89 -18.00
C HIS A 28 -6.91 3.62 -17.10
N ALA A 29 -7.02 3.86 -15.79
CA ALA A 29 -5.95 3.62 -14.85
C ALA A 29 -5.98 2.18 -14.35
N ALA A 30 -4.79 1.59 -14.17
CA ALA A 30 -4.66 0.22 -13.71
C ALA A 30 -3.38 -0.02 -12.93
N VAL A 31 -3.42 -1.04 -12.08
CA VAL A 31 -2.23 -1.65 -11.46
C VAL A 31 -1.85 -2.93 -12.21
N ARG A 32 -0.57 -3.30 -12.14
CA ARG A 32 -0.06 -4.56 -12.71
C ARG A 32 0.92 -5.23 -11.78
N LEU A 33 1.20 -6.51 -12.08
CA LEU A 33 2.29 -7.26 -11.49
C LEU A 33 3.49 -7.28 -12.43
N ILE A 34 4.66 -7.09 -11.85
CA ILE A 34 5.93 -7.16 -12.55
C ILE A 34 6.77 -8.20 -11.84
N LYS A 35 7.46 -9.05 -12.60
CA LYS A 35 8.37 -10.04 -12.00
C LYS A 35 9.50 -9.30 -11.26
N GLY A 36 9.67 -9.63 -9.99
CA GLY A 36 10.73 -9.06 -9.16
C GLY A 36 12.11 -9.63 -9.48
N PRO A 37 13.16 -9.11 -8.82
CA PRO A 37 14.55 -9.52 -9.06
C PRO A 37 14.86 -10.95 -8.57
N ARG A 38 14.06 -11.49 -7.64
CA ARG A 38 14.23 -12.83 -7.07
C ARG A 38 13.18 -13.82 -7.62
N PRO A 39 13.50 -15.12 -7.72
CA PRO A 39 12.51 -16.14 -8.01
C PRO A 39 11.35 -16.08 -7.00
N ASN A 40 10.11 -16.21 -7.47
CA ASN A 40 8.89 -16.16 -6.66
C ASN A 40 8.57 -14.79 -6.01
N VAL A 41 9.18 -13.70 -6.48
CA VAL A 41 8.85 -12.33 -6.06
C VAL A 41 8.15 -11.60 -7.21
N TYR A 42 7.08 -10.88 -6.89
CA TYR A 42 6.38 -9.99 -7.80
C TYR A 42 6.20 -8.64 -7.15
N VAL A 43 6.27 -7.58 -7.94
CA VAL A 43 6.01 -6.21 -7.49
C VAL A 43 4.72 -5.74 -8.12
N LEU A 44 3.75 -5.39 -7.27
CA LEU A 44 2.55 -4.68 -7.68
C LEU A 44 2.87 -3.20 -7.78
N GLY A 45 2.48 -2.56 -8.89
CA GLY A 45 2.62 -1.13 -9.09
C GLY A 45 1.71 -0.59 -10.18
N GLY A 46 1.91 0.66 -10.60
CA GLY A 46 1.16 1.25 -11.72
C GLY A 46 1.44 0.56 -13.06
N TYR A 47 0.59 0.87 -14.04
CA TYR A 47 0.56 0.16 -15.32
C TYR A 47 1.87 0.19 -16.11
N GLN A 48 2.65 1.27 -16.03
CA GLN A 48 3.89 1.43 -16.81
C GLN A 48 5.11 0.80 -16.11
N GLY A 49 5.06 0.58 -14.79
CA GLY A 49 6.23 0.28 -13.98
C GLY A 49 5.91 0.12 -12.49
N PRO A 50 6.79 -0.55 -11.71
CA PRO A 50 6.52 -0.84 -10.30
C PRO A 50 6.51 0.44 -9.44
N THR A 51 7.16 1.48 -9.94
CA THR A 51 7.27 2.80 -9.34
C THR A 51 6.30 3.81 -9.95
N ASP A 52 5.61 3.47 -11.04
CA ASP A 52 4.74 4.42 -11.68
C ASP A 52 3.47 4.61 -10.85
N PRO A 53 3.03 5.86 -10.60
CA PRO A 53 1.79 6.08 -9.91
C PRO A 53 0.58 5.78 -10.80
N VAL A 54 -0.55 5.54 -10.16
CA VAL A 54 -1.87 5.58 -10.80
C VAL A 54 -2.45 6.99 -10.68
N GLU A 55 -3.08 7.45 -11.76
CA GLU A 55 -3.86 8.69 -11.75
C GLU A 55 -5.13 8.50 -10.91
N LEU A 56 -5.53 9.53 -10.19
CA LEU A 56 -6.74 9.58 -9.39
C LEU A 56 -7.82 10.43 -10.07
N ASN A 57 -9.08 10.27 -9.66
CA ASN A 57 -10.22 10.98 -10.22
C ASN A 57 -10.19 12.51 -10.08
N ASP A 58 -9.29 13.05 -9.27
CA ASP A 58 -9.09 14.49 -9.05
C ASP A 58 -7.88 15.06 -9.81
N GLY A 59 -7.27 14.26 -10.70
CA GLY A 59 -6.08 14.64 -11.47
C GLY A 59 -4.76 14.56 -10.72
N ARG A 60 -4.76 14.08 -9.47
CA ARG A 60 -3.54 13.78 -8.70
C ARG A 60 -3.15 12.31 -8.86
N PHE A 61 -2.19 11.86 -8.06
CA PHE A 61 -1.56 10.56 -8.26
C PHE A 61 -1.42 9.79 -6.94
N LEU A 62 -1.61 8.48 -7.01
CA LEU A 62 -1.29 7.55 -5.94
C LEU A 62 -0.24 6.58 -6.45
N ARG A 63 0.95 6.58 -5.83
CA ARG A 63 1.91 5.50 -6.02
C ARG A 63 1.60 4.39 -5.04
N VAL A 64 1.25 3.23 -5.58
CA VAL A 64 1.08 1.99 -4.82
C VAL A 64 2.22 1.07 -5.25
N THR A 65 3.12 0.73 -4.35
CA THR A 65 4.16 -0.27 -4.63
C THR A 65 4.12 -1.34 -3.56
N MET A 66 3.94 -2.60 -3.93
CA MET A 66 3.95 -3.72 -2.97
C MET A 66 4.83 -4.85 -3.49
N THR A 67 5.82 -5.25 -2.71
CA THR A 67 6.63 -6.43 -3.03
C THR A 67 5.98 -7.65 -2.40
N LEU A 68 5.63 -8.62 -3.22
CA LEU A 68 4.92 -9.84 -2.88
C LEU A 68 5.83 -11.04 -3.06
N PHE A 69 5.77 -12.00 -2.15
CA PHE A 69 6.54 -13.24 -2.24
C PHE A 69 5.76 -14.44 -1.71
N TRP A 70 6.14 -15.63 -2.19
CA TRP A 70 5.58 -16.88 -1.69
C TRP A 70 6.25 -17.31 -0.39
N VAL A 71 5.43 -17.78 0.54
CA VAL A 71 5.88 -18.52 1.72
C VAL A 71 5.10 -19.82 1.82
N SER A 72 5.81 -20.93 1.87
CA SER A 72 5.24 -22.23 2.23
C SER A 72 4.99 -22.27 3.73
N THR A 73 3.74 -22.50 4.13
CA THR A 73 3.35 -22.66 5.54
C THR A 73 2.79 -24.07 5.77
N LYS A 74 2.67 -24.48 7.03
CA LYS A 74 2.01 -25.74 7.40
C LYS A 74 0.56 -25.84 6.87
N ASP A 75 -0.09 -24.69 6.69
CA ASP A 75 -1.47 -24.56 6.21
C ASP A 75 -1.54 -24.31 4.69
N GLY A 76 -0.45 -24.58 3.96
CA GLY A 76 -0.34 -24.36 2.52
C GLY A 76 0.51 -23.16 2.13
N ASP A 77 0.74 -23.03 0.82
CA ASP A 77 1.47 -21.91 0.24
C ASP A 77 0.64 -20.62 0.32
N ARG A 78 1.27 -19.51 0.73
CA ARG A 78 0.61 -18.20 0.84
C ARG A 78 1.44 -17.10 0.20
N VAL A 79 0.76 -16.11 -0.37
CA VAL A 79 1.38 -14.85 -0.78
C VAL A 79 1.48 -13.95 0.44
N LYS A 80 2.68 -13.42 0.71
CA LYS A 80 2.93 -12.42 1.75
C LYS A 80 3.48 -11.14 1.13
N VAL A 81 3.23 -10.02 1.79
CA VAL A 81 3.80 -8.71 1.45
C VAL A 81 5.12 -8.55 2.20
N GLU A 82 6.21 -8.35 1.48
CA GLU A 82 7.55 -8.04 2.02
C GLU A 82 7.67 -6.55 2.32
N THR A 83 7.30 -5.71 1.35
CA THR A 83 7.25 -4.25 1.51
C THR A 83 5.96 -3.69 0.93
N SER A 84 5.48 -2.60 1.48
CA SER A 84 4.44 -1.78 0.83
C SER A 84 4.71 -0.29 1.03
N ASN A 85 4.46 0.47 -0.02
CA ASN A 85 4.57 1.91 -0.09
C ASN A 85 3.28 2.47 -0.70
N PHE A 86 2.65 3.41 0.00
CA PHE A 86 1.49 4.16 -0.49
C PHE A 86 1.82 5.65 -0.41
N GLN A 87 2.04 6.29 -1.55
CA GLN A 87 2.40 7.71 -1.62
C GLN A 87 1.35 8.48 -2.40
N TYR A 88 0.68 9.43 -1.74
CA TYR A 88 -0.21 10.37 -2.39
C TYR A 88 0.58 11.60 -2.84
N GLN A 89 0.44 12.00 -4.10
CA GLN A 89 1.32 12.98 -4.73
C GLN A 89 0.63 13.85 -5.79
N MET A 90 1.12 15.07 -5.96
CA MET A 90 0.54 16.08 -6.87
C MET A 90 1.02 15.93 -8.31
N ASP A 91 2.17 15.32 -8.53
CA ASP A 91 2.80 15.17 -9.83
C ASP A 91 3.10 13.70 -10.14
N LYS A 92 3.32 13.38 -11.41
CA LYS A 92 3.57 12.01 -11.86
C LYS A 92 4.95 11.49 -11.46
N LEU A 93 5.96 12.35 -11.37
CA LEU A 93 7.35 11.94 -11.08
C LEU A 93 7.49 11.54 -9.60
N GLY A 94 6.69 12.13 -8.72
CA GLY A 94 6.72 11.93 -7.27
C GLY A 94 7.54 12.98 -6.53
N ASP A 95 7.92 14.07 -7.21
CA ASP A 95 8.73 15.14 -6.64
C ASP A 95 7.92 16.09 -5.75
N ARG A 96 6.58 15.99 -5.75
CA ARG A 96 5.62 16.79 -4.98
C ARG A 96 4.61 15.88 -4.28
N TRP A 97 5.12 14.93 -3.50
CA TRP A 97 4.30 14.09 -2.64
C TRP A 97 3.77 14.83 -1.40
N ILE A 98 2.71 14.31 -0.78
CA ILE A 98 2.03 14.92 0.38
C ILE A 98 2.26 14.05 1.62
N CYS A 99 1.89 12.78 1.53
CA CYS A 99 2.08 11.80 2.59
C CYS A 99 2.46 10.45 2.00
N ARG A 100 3.21 9.66 2.78
CA ARG A 100 3.68 8.35 2.37
C ARG A 100 3.69 7.38 3.52
N TYR A 101 2.97 6.27 3.37
CA TYR A 101 3.03 5.15 4.29
C TYR A 101 4.01 4.11 3.79
N ASP A 102 4.91 3.69 4.66
CA ASP A 102 5.93 2.70 4.37
C ASP A 102 5.79 1.51 5.32
N TYR A 103 6.01 0.33 4.77
CA TYR A 103 6.10 -0.93 5.50
C TYR A 103 7.26 -1.76 4.95
N ILE A 104 8.09 -2.24 5.85
CA ILE A 104 9.15 -3.21 5.60
C ILE A 104 9.00 -4.33 6.62
N ARG A 105 8.82 -5.56 6.13
CA ARG A 105 8.57 -6.73 6.98
C ARG A 105 9.71 -7.01 7.96
N GLU A 106 10.95 -6.94 7.48
CA GLU A 106 12.19 -7.16 8.26
C GLU A 106 12.99 -5.85 8.19
N ALA A 107 12.62 -4.90 9.05
CA ALA A 107 13.32 -3.62 9.10
C ALA A 107 14.70 -3.78 9.73
N PRO A 108 15.72 -3.04 9.25
CA PRO A 108 17.03 -3.00 9.90
C PRO A 108 16.92 -2.39 11.31
N ASP A 109 17.86 -2.72 12.18
CA ASP A 109 17.88 -2.25 13.57
C ASP A 109 17.72 -0.72 13.66
N GLN A 110 16.89 -0.27 14.60
CA GLN A 110 16.51 1.14 14.87
C GLN A 110 15.56 1.82 13.87
N HIS A 111 15.17 1.17 12.76
CA HIS A 111 14.19 1.73 11.82
C HIS A 111 12.78 1.16 12.07
N PRO A 112 11.74 1.99 12.23
CA PRO A 112 10.38 1.49 12.44
C PRO A 112 9.90 0.72 11.20
N SER A 113 9.45 -0.52 11.40
CA SER A 113 8.97 -1.38 10.32
C SER A 113 7.74 -0.84 9.59
N THR A 114 6.96 0.01 10.26
CA THR A 114 5.80 0.71 9.73
C THR A 114 5.84 2.16 10.17
N HIS A 115 5.78 3.07 9.20
CA HIS A 115 5.82 4.49 9.49
C HIS A 115 5.14 5.34 8.41
N LEU A 116 4.82 6.56 8.79
CA LEU A 116 4.30 7.61 7.94
C LEU A 116 5.38 8.69 7.77
N HIS A 117 5.52 9.17 6.55
CA HIS A 117 6.18 10.43 6.23
C HIS A 117 5.14 11.47 5.80
N VAL A 118 5.33 12.71 6.23
CA VAL A 118 4.51 13.85 5.83
C VAL A 118 5.43 14.92 5.27
N ARG A 119 5.11 15.43 4.08
CA ARG A 119 5.79 16.58 3.51
C ARG A 119 5.04 17.85 3.89
N GLY A 120 5.73 18.73 4.61
CA GLY A 120 5.18 20.00 5.04
C GLY A 120 6.20 20.80 5.86
N SER A 121 5.81 22.01 6.22
CA SER A 121 6.57 22.87 7.13
C SER A 121 5.99 22.76 8.53
N LEU A 122 6.87 22.76 9.54
CA LEU A 122 6.47 22.88 10.94
C LEU A 122 6.35 24.36 11.31
N THR A 123 5.36 24.67 12.15
CA THR A 123 5.24 25.98 12.80
C THR A 123 5.97 26.02 14.14
N GLU A 124 6.23 24.85 14.73
CA GLU A 124 6.79 24.70 16.08
C GLU A 124 8.27 24.33 16.00
N ASP A 125 9.09 24.92 16.88
CA ASP A 125 10.52 24.65 17.00
C ASP A 125 10.78 23.36 17.80
N CYS A 126 10.45 22.22 17.21
CA CYS A 126 10.62 20.90 17.82
C CYS A 126 11.64 20.01 17.11
N LEU A 127 12.14 20.43 15.94
CA LEU A 127 13.19 19.75 15.20
C LEU A 127 14.43 20.65 15.13
N SER A 128 15.61 20.07 15.30
CA SER A 128 16.86 20.82 15.27
C SER A 128 17.20 21.30 13.85
N GLY A 129 17.40 22.61 13.67
CA GLY A 129 17.96 23.20 12.45
C GLY A 129 17.19 22.86 11.18
N ASP A 130 17.91 22.53 10.10
CA ASP A 130 17.35 22.22 8.78
C ASP A 130 16.78 20.80 8.63
N PHE A 131 16.39 20.14 9.73
CA PHE A 131 15.83 18.78 9.65
C PHE A 131 14.36 18.85 9.20
N PRO A 132 14.03 18.49 7.93
CA PRO A 132 12.70 18.69 7.41
C PRO A 132 11.73 17.63 7.95
N LEU A 133 10.46 18.01 8.10
CA LEU A 133 9.38 17.11 8.57
C LEU A 133 9.32 15.81 7.79
N GLU A 134 9.59 15.87 6.47
CA GLU A 134 9.54 14.71 5.58
C GLU A 134 10.57 13.62 5.90
N ARG A 135 11.59 13.92 6.72
CA ARG A 135 12.58 12.94 7.19
C ARG A 135 12.23 12.33 8.55
N VAL A 136 11.18 12.81 9.22
CA VAL A 136 10.66 12.20 10.45
C VAL A 136 9.89 10.94 10.09
N HIS A 137 10.19 9.84 10.78
CA HIS A 137 9.45 8.59 10.67
C HIS A 137 8.42 8.56 11.78
N PHE A 138 7.16 8.86 11.48
CA PHE A 138 6.08 8.77 12.46
C PHE A 138 5.68 7.29 12.59
N PRO A 139 5.98 6.59 13.71
CA PRO A 139 5.65 5.18 13.82
C PRO A 139 4.15 4.97 13.74
N THR A 140 3.73 3.98 12.95
CA THR A 140 2.32 3.60 12.82
C THR A 140 2.18 2.10 12.99
N ASN A 141 0.95 1.61 13.01
CA ASN A 141 0.68 0.21 12.66
C ASN A 141 0.79 0.02 11.13
N ARG A 142 0.72 -1.23 10.67
CA ARG A 142 0.64 -1.51 9.22
C ARG A 142 -0.65 -0.94 8.65
N VAL A 143 -0.54 -0.15 7.60
CA VAL A 143 -1.68 0.49 6.93
C VAL A 143 -2.13 -0.37 5.75
N SER A 144 -3.44 -0.52 5.60
CA SER A 144 -4.11 -1.24 4.51
C SER A 144 -4.29 -0.31 3.28
N ILE A 145 -4.46 -0.86 2.08
CA ILE A 145 -4.78 -0.02 0.91
C ILE A 145 -6.20 0.57 1.06
N GLU A 146 -7.09 -0.17 1.70
CA GLU A 146 -8.45 0.22 2.05
C GLU A 146 -8.49 1.48 2.92
N ALA A 147 -7.63 1.56 3.94
CA ALA A 147 -7.49 2.76 4.79
C ALA A 147 -6.96 3.95 3.99
N VAL A 148 -6.02 3.74 3.07
CA VAL A 148 -5.51 4.80 2.18
C VAL A 148 -6.62 5.29 1.24
N ILE A 149 -7.39 4.39 0.63
CA ILE A 149 -8.53 4.75 -0.23
C ILE A 149 -9.56 5.57 0.57
N ARG A 150 -9.89 5.13 1.80
CA ARG A 150 -10.80 5.87 2.69
C ARG A 150 -10.27 7.26 3.02
N LEU A 151 -8.98 7.38 3.35
CA LEU A 151 -8.31 8.67 3.59
C LEU A 151 -8.44 9.60 2.37
N LEU A 152 -8.20 9.07 1.17
CA LEU A 152 -8.29 9.83 -0.08
C LEU A 152 -9.71 10.37 -0.31
N ILE A 153 -10.73 9.53 -0.16
CA ILE A 153 -12.13 9.94 -0.37
C ILE A 153 -12.57 10.91 0.74
N GLU A 154 -12.40 10.53 2.00
CA GLU A 154 -13.04 11.25 3.11
C GLU A 154 -12.30 12.52 3.49
N GLN A 155 -10.96 12.53 3.45
CA GLN A 155 -10.15 13.65 3.92
C GLN A 155 -9.62 14.50 2.77
N PHE A 156 -9.09 13.87 1.72
CA PHE A 156 -8.59 14.59 0.54
C PHE A 156 -9.65 14.90 -0.52
N LYS A 157 -10.89 14.41 -0.32
CA LYS A 157 -12.04 14.67 -1.19
C LYS A 157 -11.82 14.19 -2.62
N VAL A 158 -11.05 13.11 -2.80
CA VAL A 158 -10.96 12.42 -4.10
C VAL A 158 -12.33 11.84 -4.44
N THR A 159 -12.87 12.16 -5.60
CA THR A 159 -14.17 11.67 -6.07
C THR A 159 -14.18 10.15 -6.15
N SER A 160 -15.19 9.49 -5.56
CA SER A 160 -15.37 8.05 -5.69
C SER A 160 -16.15 7.68 -6.97
N ASN A 161 -15.85 6.55 -7.59
CA ASN A 161 -16.54 6.03 -8.77
C ASN A 161 -17.90 5.43 -8.45
N THR A 162 -18.08 4.95 -7.22
CA THR A 162 -19.32 4.36 -6.74
C THR A 162 -19.85 5.15 -5.54
N PRO A 163 -21.17 5.07 -5.27
CA PRO A 163 -21.77 5.66 -4.07
C PRO A 163 -21.22 5.06 -2.76
N GLU A 164 -21.42 5.80 -1.67
CA GLU A 164 -20.95 5.45 -0.33
C GLU A 164 -21.41 4.07 0.14
N GLU A 165 -22.67 3.75 -0.12
CA GLU A 165 -23.31 2.48 0.20
C GLU A 165 -22.70 1.28 -0.53
N ILE A 166 -21.89 1.50 -1.57
CA ILE A 166 -21.19 0.44 -2.32
C ILE A 166 -19.74 0.33 -1.85
N TRP A 167 -18.99 1.44 -1.89
CA TRP A 167 -17.55 1.34 -1.61
C TRP A 167 -17.25 1.10 -0.14
N ARG A 168 -18.03 1.67 0.81
CA ARG A 168 -17.73 1.47 2.24
C ARG A 168 -17.79 -0.01 2.65
N PRO A 169 -18.86 -0.77 2.33
CA PRO A 169 -18.89 -2.19 2.62
C PRO A 169 -17.77 -2.98 1.94
N LEU A 170 -17.48 -2.68 0.66
CA LEU A 170 -16.40 -3.33 -0.08
C LEU A 170 -15.04 -3.16 0.61
N LEU A 171 -14.70 -1.93 1.01
CA LEU A 171 -13.46 -1.66 1.73
C LEU A 171 -13.46 -2.30 3.13
N ALA A 172 -14.60 -2.28 3.83
CA ALA A 172 -14.69 -2.84 5.18
C ALA A 172 -14.50 -4.36 5.21
N GLU A 173 -15.12 -5.10 4.28
CA GLU A 173 -14.99 -6.55 4.18
C GLU A 173 -13.54 -6.98 3.92
N THR A 174 -12.88 -6.30 2.98
CA THR A 174 -11.51 -6.61 2.56
C THR A 174 -10.48 -6.18 3.62
N GLU A 175 -10.69 -5.03 4.25
CA GLU A 175 -9.88 -4.57 5.37
C GLU A 175 -9.99 -5.50 6.59
N ALA A 176 -11.16 -6.06 6.89
CA ALA A 176 -11.33 -7.01 7.99
C ALA A 176 -10.42 -8.24 7.80
N ALA A 177 -10.32 -8.76 6.58
CA ALA A 177 -9.41 -9.86 6.25
C ALA A 177 -7.94 -9.45 6.42
N PHE A 178 -7.56 -8.23 6.04
CA PHE A 178 -6.23 -7.69 6.29
C PHE A 178 -5.92 -7.62 7.80
N MET A 179 -6.82 -7.08 8.62
CA MET A 179 -6.59 -6.89 10.06
C MET A 179 -6.41 -8.22 10.81
N GLN A 180 -7.06 -9.29 10.36
CA GLN A 180 -6.88 -10.64 10.92
C GLN A 180 -5.46 -11.21 10.75
N ILE A 181 -4.68 -10.69 9.80
CA ILE A 181 -3.33 -11.18 9.48
C ILE A 181 -2.23 -10.13 9.68
N ALA A 182 -2.56 -8.84 9.61
CA ALA A 182 -1.59 -7.75 9.60
C ALA A 182 -0.74 -7.67 10.86
N HIS A 183 -1.30 -8.08 12.00
CA HIS A 183 -0.64 -8.07 13.31
C HIS A 183 -0.09 -9.45 13.73
N LYS A 184 -0.27 -10.48 12.90
CA LYS A 184 0.27 -11.81 13.22
C LYS A 184 1.79 -11.81 13.03
N SER A 185 2.48 -12.32 14.05
CA SER A 185 3.92 -12.61 14.01
C SER A 185 4.31 -13.43 12.76
N LEU A 186 5.56 -13.27 12.31
CA LEU A 186 6.13 -13.97 11.15
C LEU A 186 6.05 -15.51 11.27
N SER A 187 6.15 -15.99 12.50
CA SER A 187 5.93 -17.38 12.88
C SER A 187 4.48 -17.57 13.35
N GLY A 188 3.84 -18.64 12.89
CA GLY A 188 2.84 -19.27 13.75
C GLY A 188 3.46 -19.61 15.11
N PRO A 189 2.64 -19.81 16.13
CA PRO A 189 2.71 -19.08 17.40
C PRO A 189 4.15 -18.89 17.94
N ALA A 190 4.44 -17.69 18.44
CA ALA A 190 5.51 -17.53 19.42
C ALA A 190 5.03 -18.18 20.71
N THR A 191 5.69 -19.29 21.10
CA THR A 191 5.59 -20.03 22.37
C THR A 191 4.18 -20.37 22.86
#